data_AF-A0A8S2YB77-F1
#
_entry.id   AF-A0A8S2YB77-F1
#
_cell.length_a   1.000
_cell.length_b   1.000
_cell.length_c   1.000
_cell.angle_alpha   90.00
_cell.angle_beta   90.00
_cell.angle_gamma   90.00
#
_symmetry.space_group_name_H-M   'P 1'
#
loop_
_entity.id
_entity.type
_entity.pdbx_description
1 polymer ?
#
loop_
_entity_poly.entity_id
_entity_poly.type
_entity_poly.pdbx_seq_one_letter_code
_entity_poly.pdbx_strand_id
1 'polypeptide(L)' 'MQRAWRERTPSIRIQLAHDALEKNSEFTPALILLAEEEATTIIEVERLLKQALKCAE' A
#
# COMPACT_ATOMS: atom_id res chain seq x y z
N MET A 1 -11.36 4.90 -6.49
CA MET A 1 -10.49 4.97 -5.30
C MET A 1 -10.95 3.92 -4.30
N GLN A 2 -10.08 2.96 -4.02
CA GLN A 2 -10.39 1.83 -3.14
C GLN A 2 -10.58 2.31 -1.70
N ARG A 3 -11.38 1.58 -0.91
CA ARG A 3 -11.89 2.00 0.41
C ARG A 3 -10.85 2.61 1.35
N ALA A 4 -9.63 2.08 1.36
CA ALA A 4 -8.52 2.60 2.18
C ALA A 4 -8.25 4.09 1.90
N TRP A 5 -8.16 4.51 0.64
CA TRP A 5 -7.87 5.89 0.25
C TRP A 5 -8.98 6.90 0.59
N ARG A 6 -10.19 6.41 0.94
CA ARG A 6 -11.33 7.26 1.33
C ARG A 6 -11.45 7.44 2.85
N GLU A 7 -10.72 6.65 3.63
CA GLU A 7 -10.76 6.68 5.08
C GLU A 7 -9.93 7.86 5.59
N ARG A 8 -10.43 8.57 6.61
CA ARG A 8 -9.80 9.80 7.11
C ARG A 8 -8.69 9.50 8.09
N THR A 9 -8.78 8.38 8.78
CA THR A 9 -7.83 7.97 9.82
C THR A 9 -6.64 7.22 9.21
N PRO A 10 -5.41 7.74 9.27
CA PRO A 10 -4.23 7.12 8.65
C PRO A 10 -3.98 5.68 9.14
N SER A 11 -4.11 5.42 10.43
CA SER A 11 -3.93 4.08 10.99
C SER A 11 -4.95 3.06 10.44
N ILE A 12 -6.19 3.50 10.17
CA ILE A 12 -7.21 2.64 9.55
C ILE A 12 -6.88 2.42 8.06
N ARG A 13 -6.34 3.43 7.37
CA ARG A 13 -5.89 3.28 5.97
C ARG A 13 -4.80 2.22 5.83
N ILE A 14 -3.79 2.29 6.69
CA ILE A 14 -2.68 1.33 6.74
C ILE A 14 -3.21 -0.07 7.04
N GLN A 15 -4.09 -0.23 8.05
CA GLN A 15 -4.71 -1.52 8.35
C GLN A 15 -5.48 -2.08 7.13
N LEU A 16 -6.30 -1.26 6.47
CA LEU A 16 -7.05 -1.68 5.29
C LEU A 16 -6.16 -2.05 4.10
N ALA A 17 -4.96 -1.47 3.99
CA ALA A 17 -3.98 -1.84 2.98
C ALA A 17 -3.35 -3.20 3.29
N HIS A 18 -2.98 -3.46 4.54
CA HIS A 18 -2.51 -4.79 4.98
C HIS A 18 -3.59 -5.86 4.77
N ASP A 19 -4.83 -5.62 5.20
CA ASP A 19 -5.96 -6.54 4.99
C ASP A 19 -6.21 -6.86 3.50
N ALA A 20 -5.89 -5.92 2.61
CA ALA A 20 -6.01 -6.12 1.16
C ALA A 20 -4.88 -6.98 0.62
N LEU A 21 -3.66 -6.81 1.13
CA LEU A 21 -2.49 -7.62 0.76
C LEU A 21 -2.59 -9.06 1.28
N GLU A 22 -3.20 -9.28 2.45
CA GLU A 22 -3.47 -10.64 2.94
C GLU A 22 -4.41 -11.42 2.01
N LYS A 23 -5.38 -10.73 1.38
CA LYS A 23 -6.33 -11.34 0.45
C LYS A 23 -5.75 -11.50 -0.96
N ASN A 24 -4.92 -10.54 -1.37
CA ASN A 24 -4.21 -10.56 -2.64
C ASN A 24 -2.86 -9.86 -2.47
N SER A 25 -1.78 -10.64 -2.42
CA SER A 25 -0.41 -10.14 -2.23
C SER A 25 0.07 -9.21 -3.35
N GLU A 26 -0.61 -9.19 -4.48
CA GLU A 26 -0.29 -8.38 -5.67
C GLU A 26 -1.18 -7.14 -5.78
N PHE A 27 -1.89 -6.75 -4.72
CA PHE A 27 -2.82 -5.64 -4.76
C PHE A 27 -2.10 -4.28 -4.81
N THR A 28 -1.84 -3.81 -6.04
CA THR A 28 -1.06 -2.60 -6.36
C THR A 28 -1.41 -1.37 -5.50
N PRO A 29 -2.69 -0.99 -5.28
CA PRO A 29 -2.95 0.27 -4.57
C PRO A 29 -2.75 0.18 -3.05
N ALA A 30 -2.70 -1.03 -2.47
CA ALA A 30 -2.24 -1.19 -1.09
C ALA A 30 -0.73 -1.02 -1.00
N LEU A 31 0.04 -1.58 -1.94
CA LEU A 31 1.49 -1.41 -1.99
C LEU A 31 1.88 0.08 -2.11
N ILE A 32 1.17 0.84 -2.95
CA ILE A 32 1.38 2.29 -3.09
C ILE A 32 1.02 3.02 -1.78
N LEU A 33 -0.10 2.69 -1.15
CA LEU A 33 -0.52 3.36 0.10
C LEU A 33 0.47 3.12 1.23
N LEU A 34 0.97 1.89 1.39
CA LEU A 34 1.99 1.58 2.40
C LEU A 34 3.32 2.31 2.12
N ALA A 35 3.68 2.45 0.84
CA ALA A 35 4.86 3.23 0.46
C ALA A 35 4.72 4.70 0.85
N GLU A 36 3.52 5.28 0.73
CA GLU A 36 3.29 6.68 1.06
C GLU A 36 3.11 6.95 2.56
N GLU A 37 2.46 6.03 3.29
CA GLU A 37 1.99 6.31 4.66
C GLU A 37 2.68 5.51 5.78
N GLU A 38 3.29 4.36 5.47
CA GLU A 38 3.92 3.48 6.47
C GLU A 38 5.45 3.45 6.37
N ALA A 39 6.00 3.57 5.17
CA ALA A 39 7.45 3.55 4.96
C ALA A 39 8.14 4.74 5.66
N THR A 40 9.19 4.44 6.41
CA THR A 40 9.95 5.45 7.17
C THR A 40 11.26 5.84 6.49
N THR A 41 11.67 5.08 5.48
CA THR A 41 12.90 5.30 4.72
C THR A 41 12.65 5.27 3.22
N ILE A 42 13.46 6.01 2.46
CA ILE A 42 13.36 6.03 0.99
C ILE A 42 13.60 4.64 0.36
N ILE A 43 14.39 3.79 1.03
CA ILE A 43 14.66 2.41 0.58
C ILE A 43 13.40 1.55 0.70
N GLU A 44 12.63 1.71 1.78
CA GLU A 44 11.35 1.01 1.96
C GLU A 44 10.32 1.46 0.93
N VAL A 45 10.24 2.77 0.67
CA VAL A 45 9.39 3.34 -0.38
C VAL A 45 9.73 2.73 -1.73
N GLU A 46 11.01 2.76 -2.12
CA GLU A 46 11.47 2.24 -3.41
C GLU A 46 11.13 0.74 -3.57
N ARG A 47 11.35 -0.05 -2.52
CA ARG A 47 11.03 -1.48 -2.52
C ARG A 47 9.54 -1.73 -2.78
N LEU A 48 8.67 -1.02 -2.06
CA LEU A 48 7.22 -1.18 -2.19
C LEU A 48 6.72 -0.72 -3.57
N LEU A 49 7.24 0.39 -4.10
CA LEU A 49 6.86 0.89 -5.42
C LEU A 49 7.34 -0.01 -6.56
N LYS A 50 8.54 -0.63 -6.46
CA LYS A 50 8.99 -1.64 -7.43
C LYS A 50 8.10 -2.87 -7.45
N GLN A 51 7.64 -3.31 -6.27
CA GLN A 51 6.68 -4.40 -6.18
C GLN A 51 5.34 -4.00 -6.81
N ALA A 52 4.85 -2.79 -6.51
CA ALA A 52 3.62 -2.26 -7.10
C ALA A 52 3.68 -2.21 -8.63
N LEU A 53 4.81 -1.75 -9.19
CA LEU A 53 5.04 -1.72 -10.64
C LEU A 53 4.96 -3.13 -11.24
N LYS A 54 5.67 -4.09 -10.66
CA LYS A 54 5.67 -5.48 -11.12
C LYS A 54 4.26 -6.10 -11.12
N CYS A 55 3.41 -5.76 -10.15
CA CYS A 55 2.04 -6.26 -10.09
C CYS A 55 1.08 -5.54 -11.07
N ALA A 56 1.47 -4.41 -11.63
CA ALA A 56 0.66 -3.61 -12.54
C ALA A 56 0.96 -3.85 -14.04
N GLU A 57 2.13 -4.42 -14.34
CA GLU A 57 2.57 -4.84 -15.68
C GLU A 57 2.08 -6.24 -16.05
#